data_AF-A0A9W8PWF0-F1
#
_entry.id   AF-A0A9W8PWF0-F1
#
_cell.length_a   1.000
_cell.length_b   1.000
_cell.length_c   1.000
_cell.angle_alpha   90.00
_cell.angle_beta   90.00
_cell.angle_gamma   90.00
#
_symmetry.space_group_name_H-M   'P 1'
#
loop_
_entity.id
_entity.type
_entity.pdbx_description
1 polymer ?
#
loop_
_entity_poly.entity_id
_entity_poly.type
_entity_poly.pdbx_seq_one_letter_code
_entity_poly.pdbx_strand_id
1 'polypeptide(L)'
;MVKCNHTSLYNDCSPAAQEAGFERPPLQAAVSQTGNRPRNSVPEDPWTFPGPLVLPEDELAMDPDDDGQTFKEWLDGEDRNKVTTKKKKLYVVLPPTIPEELGETMKDWHKPILPGRAAGDLEKWTSSTPQVTDLIDYLRCFYHGMDVVQYPATFTWQVWDEKPKSKTRSKTTKIGLETPGKSEVWDVRCRPSLDGRARQQVHLGDVADALLRRIPKDAHAVVMLTDYDLYEDEEDDFTVGRAWGGSRVCIVSSFRYNPALDEPAAPSKKNLQRKEQSLLSNPTANHHPHPPSPSQSKPPDAFQSSQPEMNYQATGSPVSQ
;
A
#
# COMPACT_ATOMS: atom_id res chain seq x y z
N MET A 1 -24.03 -12.69 3.78
CA MET A 1 -22.73 -13.40 3.73
C MET A 1 -22.79 -14.43 2.62
N VAL A 2 -22.03 -14.22 1.54
CA VAL A 2 -21.84 -15.22 0.49
C VAL A 2 -20.99 -16.34 1.09
N LYS A 3 -21.46 -17.60 1.02
CA LYS A 3 -20.64 -18.74 1.44
C LYS A 3 -19.53 -18.93 0.43
N CYS A 4 -18.30 -18.96 0.92
CA CYS A 4 -17.12 -19.31 0.12
C CYS A 4 -17.26 -20.77 -0.35
N ASN A 5 -17.24 -21.00 -1.66
CA ASN A 5 -17.35 -22.35 -2.26
C ASN A 5 -15.99 -23.07 -2.39
N HIS A 6 -14.91 -22.46 -1.89
CA HIS A 6 -13.60 -23.11 -1.86
C HIS A 6 -13.65 -24.27 -0.86
N THR A 7 -13.41 -25.49 -1.35
CA THR A 7 -13.37 -26.71 -0.54
C THR A 7 -12.01 -26.95 0.12
N SER A 8 -11.00 -26.21 -0.32
CA SER A 8 -9.63 -26.30 0.13
C SER A 8 -9.15 -24.90 0.50
N LEU A 9 -8.57 -24.79 1.69
CA LEU A 9 -7.94 -23.59 2.19
C LEU A 9 -6.44 -23.90 2.34
N TYR A 10 -5.58 -22.95 1.98
CA TYR A 10 -4.13 -23.13 1.98
C TYR A 10 -3.49 -22.30 3.09
N ASN A 11 -2.78 -22.96 4.01
CA ASN A 11 -2.13 -22.32 5.17
C ASN A 11 -0.61 -22.49 5.19
N ASP A 12 -0.09 -23.25 4.25
CA ASP A 12 1.34 -23.45 4.10
C ASP A 12 1.98 -22.21 3.49
N CYS A 13 3.30 -22.08 3.64
CA CYS A 13 4.02 -21.00 2.99
C CYS A 13 4.03 -21.20 1.47
N SER A 14 4.19 -20.13 0.72
CA SER A 14 4.38 -20.27 -0.73
C SER A 14 5.66 -21.06 -1.05
N PRO A 15 5.77 -21.69 -2.23
CA PRO A 15 7.01 -22.32 -2.67
C PRO A 15 8.20 -21.35 -2.66
N ALA A 16 7.99 -20.10 -3.06
CA ALA A 16 9.04 -19.07 -3.05
C ALA A 16 9.50 -18.72 -1.63
N ALA A 17 8.59 -18.72 -0.64
CA ALA A 17 8.98 -18.53 0.76
C ALA A 17 9.90 -19.66 1.24
N GLN A 18 9.61 -20.90 0.84
CA GLN A 18 10.45 -22.04 1.17
C GLN A 18 11.81 -21.98 0.48
N GLU A 19 11.85 -21.54 -0.79
CA GLU A 19 13.10 -21.30 -1.53
C GLU A 19 13.95 -20.17 -0.90
N ALA A 20 13.28 -19.14 -0.36
CA ALA A 20 13.88 -18.07 0.44
C ALA A 20 14.31 -18.51 1.85
N GLY A 21 14.15 -19.79 2.20
CA GLY A 21 14.60 -20.32 3.49
C GLY A 21 13.65 -20.08 4.66
N PHE A 22 12.38 -19.75 4.42
CA PHE A 22 11.39 -19.58 5.50
C PHE A 22 11.25 -20.86 6.33
N GLU A 23 11.51 -20.73 7.64
CA GLU A 23 11.21 -21.76 8.63
C GLU A 23 10.08 -21.30 9.55
N ARG A 24 9.02 -22.10 9.65
CA ARG A 24 7.89 -21.76 10.52
C ARG A 24 8.33 -21.82 11.99
N PRO A 25 8.24 -20.71 12.75
CA PRO A 25 8.61 -20.72 14.15
C PRO A 25 7.63 -21.59 14.96
N PRO A 26 8.09 -22.22 16.05
CA PRO A 26 7.20 -22.96 16.94
C PRO A 26 6.14 -22.02 17.54
N LEU A 27 4.90 -22.52 17.67
CA LEU A 27 3.74 -21.74 18.13
C LEU A 27 4.00 -20.93 19.40
N GLN A 28 4.74 -21.48 20.37
CA GLN A 28 5.01 -20.76 21.63
C GLN A 28 5.90 -19.53 21.43
N ALA A 29 6.76 -19.51 20.41
CA ALA A 29 7.58 -18.35 20.06
C ALA A 29 6.74 -17.29 19.32
N ALA A 30 5.87 -17.70 18.39
CA ALA A 30 4.99 -16.81 17.63
C ALA A 30 4.00 -16.02 18.52
N VAL A 31 3.58 -16.58 19.65
CA VAL A 31 2.62 -15.93 20.57
C VAL A 31 3.30 -15.02 21.59
N SER A 32 4.64 -15.04 21.66
CA SER A 32 5.36 -14.25 22.66
C SER A 32 5.49 -12.78 22.24
N GLN A 33 4.64 -11.92 22.82
CA GLN A 33 4.75 -10.47 22.66
C GLN A 33 6.04 -9.86 23.26
N THR A 34 6.78 -10.61 24.09
CA THR A 34 7.95 -10.11 24.82
C THR A 34 9.22 -10.93 24.60
N GLY A 35 9.16 -11.94 23.71
CA GLY A 35 10.21 -12.95 23.55
C GLY A 35 10.26 -14.00 24.68
N ASN A 36 9.48 -13.84 25.75
CA ASN A 36 9.39 -14.79 26.86
C ASN A 36 8.36 -15.90 26.59
N ARG A 37 8.67 -17.14 27.00
CA ARG A 37 7.78 -18.28 26.84
C ARG A 37 6.44 -18.03 27.58
N PRO A 38 5.28 -18.19 26.91
CA PRO A 38 3.99 -18.03 27.55
C PRO A 38 3.81 -19.01 28.71
N ARG A 39 3.22 -18.55 29.82
CA ARG A 39 2.95 -19.37 31.02
C ARG A 39 1.90 -20.46 30.79
N ASN A 40 1.01 -20.27 29.81
CA ASN A 40 -0.07 -21.18 29.48
C ASN A 40 0.22 -21.89 28.15
N SER A 41 -0.32 -23.11 28.00
CA SER A 41 -0.33 -23.81 26.72
C SER A 41 -1.09 -22.99 25.69
N VAL A 42 -0.43 -22.68 24.57
CA VAL A 42 -1.07 -22.05 23.41
C VAL A 42 -1.84 -23.14 22.65
N PRO A 43 -3.13 -22.95 22.34
CA PRO A 43 -3.86 -23.86 21.46
C PRO A 43 -3.14 -23.97 20.11
N GLU A 44 -2.88 -25.20 19.66
CA GLU A 44 -2.32 -25.44 18.33
C GLU A 44 -3.42 -25.28 17.30
N ASP A 45 -3.65 -24.03 16.87
CA ASP A 45 -4.50 -23.73 15.75
C ASP A 45 -3.62 -23.32 14.55
N PRO A 46 -3.51 -24.17 13.49
CA PRO A 46 -2.72 -23.88 12.30
C PRO A 46 -3.21 -22.61 11.55
N TRP A 47 -4.38 -22.07 11.88
CA TRP A 47 -4.93 -20.83 11.35
C TRP A 47 -4.41 -19.56 12.06
N THR A 48 -3.72 -19.68 13.20
CA THR A 48 -3.33 -18.52 14.00
C THR A 48 -2.18 -17.73 13.38
N PHE A 49 -1.29 -18.41 12.64
CA PHE A 49 -0.13 -17.82 11.97
C PHE A 49 0.11 -18.54 10.63
N PRO A 50 -0.60 -18.20 9.54
CA PRO A 50 -0.35 -18.80 8.24
C PRO A 50 1.08 -18.52 7.76
N GLY A 51 1.62 -19.40 6.92
CA GLY A 51 2.92 -19.14 6.29
C GLY A 51 2.86 -17.91 5.39
N PRO A 52 3.96 -17.18 5.19
CA PRO A 52 3.97 -16.01 4.34
C PRO A 52 3.70 -16.39 2.88
N LEU A 53 2.94 -15.53 2.20
CA LEU A 53 2.77 -15.57 0.76
C LEU A 53 3.88 -14.72 0.14
N VAL A 54 5.04 -15.33 -0.09
CA VAL A 54 6.13 -14.71 -0.85
C VAL A 54 5.90 -15.02 -2.34
N LEU A 55 5.89 -14.01 -3.19
CA LEU A 55 5.81 -14.17 -4.64
C LEU A 55 7.21 -14.16 -5.26
N PRO A 56 7.38 -14.72 -6.47
CA PRO A 56 8.63 -14.56 -7.20
C PRO A 56 8.95 -13.08 -7.39
N GLU A 57 10.22 -12.71 -7.23
CA GLU A 57 10.72 -11.33 -7.36
C GLU A 57 10.24 -10.35 -6.28
N ASP A 58 9.51 -10.82 -5.25
CA ASP A 58 9.29 -10.02 -4.03
C ASP A 58 10.62 -9.76 -3.31
N GLU A 59 10.68 -8.67 -2.56
CA GLU A 59 11.86 -8.28 -1.76
C GLU A 59 12.35 -9.44 -0.88
N LEU A 60 11.44 -10.09 -0.15
CA LEU A 60 11.76 -11.26 0.70
C LEU A 60 12.25 -12.49 -0.09
N ALA A 61 11.95 -12.60 -1.38
CA ALA A 61 12.48 -13.67 -2.24
C ALA A 61 13.87 -13.32 -2.78
N MET A 62 14.13 -12.03 -2.99
CA MET A 62 15.37 -11.52 -3.58
C MET A 62 16.47 -11.30 -2.53
N ASP A 63 16.09 -10.88 -1.32
CA ASP A 63 16.97 -10.64 -0.19
C ASP A 63 16.40 -11.29 1.09
N PRO A 64 16.55 -12.62 1.25
CA PRO A 64 16.02 -13.35 2.39
C PRO A 64 16.77 -13.06 3.71
N ASP A 65 17.97 -12.48 3.61
CA ASP A 65 18.83 -12.19 4.75
C ASP A 65 18.64 -10.75 5.29
N ASP A 66 17.65 -10.00 4.78
CA ASP A 66 17.36 -8.65 5.25
C ASP A 66 16.98 -8.63 6.74
N ASP A 67 17.47 -7.61 7.46
CA ASP A 67 17.33 -7.51 8.91
C ASP A 67 15.87 -7.18 9.28
N GLY A 68 15.12 -8.22 9.66
CA GLY A 68 13.74 -8.06 10.10
C GLY A 68 13.57 -7.28 11.42
N GLN A 69 12.36 -6.76 11.65
CA GLN A 69 11.98 -6.16 12.94
C GLN A 69 11.26 -7.17 13.84
N THR A 70 11.68 -7.30 15.09
CA THR A 70 10.95 -8.11 16.08
C THR A 70 9.66 -7.41 16.52
N PHE A 71 8.64 -8.18 16.96
CA PHE A 71 7.42 -7.60 17.52
C PHE A 71 7.69 -6.64 18.69
N LYS A 72 8.72 -6.93 19.50
CA LYS A 72 9.11 -6.07 20.62
C LYS A 72 9.67 -4.73 20.15
N GLU A 73 10.60 -4.75 19.18
CA GLU A 73 11.13 -3.52 18.59
C GLU A 73 10.00 -2.70 17.94
N TRP A 74 9.08 -3.37 17.24
CA TRP A 74 7.87 -2.75 16.70
C TRP A 74 6.94 -2.18 17.79
N LEU A 75 6.83 -2.86 18.94
CA LEU A 75 5.98 -2.44 20.06
C LEU A 75 6.57 -1.24 20.80
N ASP A 76 7.88 -1.25 21.00
CA ASP A 76 8.64 -0.26 21.76
C ASP A 76 9.09 0.95 20.90
N GLY A 77 8.89 0.91 19.58
CA GLY A 77 9.25 2.00 18.67
C GLY A 77 8.63 3.35 19.04
N GLU A 78 9.46 4.40 19.05
CA GLU A 78 9.08 5.74 19.53
C GLU A 78 7.99 6.40 18.67
N ASP A 79 8.06 6.22 17.35
CA ASP A 79 7.13 6.80 16.37
C ASP A 79 5.79 6.06 16.28
N ARG A 80 5.61 5.01 17.09
CA ARG A 80 4.42 4.17 17.05
C ARG A 80 3.23 4.88 17.71
N ASN A 81 2.12 4.95 16.98
CA ASN A 81 0.84 5.31 17.58
C ASN A 81 0.37 4.24 18.56
N LYS A 82 0.35 4.60 19.86
CA LYS A 82 -0.25 3.74 20.88
C LYS A 82 -1.77 3.67 20.67
N VAL A 83 -2.28 2.45 20.55
CA VAL A 83 -3.73 2.20 20.62
C VAL A 83 -4.15 2.46 22.07
N THR A 84 -5.04 3.43 22.28
CA THR A 84 -5.53 3.78 23.62
C THR A 84 -7.04 3.80 23.62
N THR A 85 -7.67 3.67 24.79
CA THR A 85 -9.13 3.79 24.94
C THR A 85 -9.67 5.14 24.46
N LYS A 86 -8.82 6.19 24.47
CA LYS A 86 -9.15 7.55 23.99
C LYS A 86 -8.97 7.73 22.48
N LYS A 87 -8.09 6.95 21.85
CA LYS A 87 -7.76 7.02 20.41
C LYS A 87 -7.89 5.64 19.78
N LYS A 88 -9.13 5.21 19.59
CA LYS A 88 -9.48 3.88 19.08
C LYS A 88 -10.25 3.90 17.76
N LYS A 89 -10.39 5.07 17.13
CA LYS A 89 -11.13 5.20 15.87
C LYS A 89 -10.20 5.27 14.67
N LEU A 90 -10.48 4.45 13.66
CA LEU A 90 -9.88 4.59 12.34
C LEU A 90 -10.91 5.30 11.45
N TYR A 91 -10.60 6.52 11.02
CA TYR A 91 -11.48 7.29 10.17
C TYR A 91 -11.14 7.07 8.70
N VAL A 92 -12.15 6.76 7.88
CA VAL A 92 -12.02 6.65 6.42
C VAL A 92 -12.64 7.88 5.77
N VAL A 93 -11.81 8.71 5.13
CA VAL A 93 -12.21 9.89 4.36
C VAL A 93 -12.48 9.47 2.92
N LEU A 94 -13.63 9.88 2.41
CA LEU A 94 -14.01 9.64 1.01
C LEU A 94 -13.15 10.46 0.05
N PRO A 95 -13.08 10.05 -1.24
CA PRO A 95 -12.51 10.90 -2.28
C PRO A 95 -13.12 12.31 -2.22
N PRO A 96 -12.29 13.39 -2.31
CA PRO A 96 -12.82 14.74 -2.25
C PRO A 96 -13.80 15.02 -3.39
N THR A 97 -14.87 15.75 -3.10
CA THR A 97 -15.89 16.06 -4.11
C THR A 97 -15.40 17.09 -5.11
N ILE A 98 -15.80 16.93 -6.38
CA ILE A 98 -15.49 17.88 -7.45
C ILE A 98 -16.69 18.82 -7.63
N PRO A 99 -16.55 20.14 -7.45
CA PRO A 99 -17.61 21.09 -7.76
C PRO A 99 -17.77 21.26 -9.27
N GLU A 100 -18.94 21.75 -9.72
CA GLU A 100 -19.29 21.91 -11.13
C GLU A 100 -18.25 22.72 -11.92
N GLU A 101 -17.73 23.80 -11.32
CA GLU A 101 -16.71 24.68 -11.89
C GLU A 101 -15.40 23.96 -12.26
N LEU A 102 -15.07 22.89 -11.56
CA LEU A 102 -13.85 22.11 -11.78
C LEU A 102 -14.12 20.81 -12.55
N GLY A 103 -15.39 20.52 -12.84
CA GLY A 103 -15.84 19.27 -13.46
C GLY A 103 -15.19 19.01 -14.82
N GLU A 104 -15.07 20.03 -15.68
CA GLU A 104 -14.40 19.88 -16.98
C GLU A 104 -12.87 19.82 -16.84
N THR A 105 -12.28 20.53 -15.88
CA THR A 105 -10.83 20.52 -15.65
C THR A 105 -10.35 19.16 -15.16
N MET A 106 -11.03 18.56 -14.18
CA MET A 106 -10.70 17.27 -13.59
C MET A 106 -11.38 16.07 -14.28
N LYS A 107 -12.00 16.34 -15.44
CA LYS A 107 -12.70 15.33 -16.23
C LYS A 107 -11.77 14.18 -16.58
N ASP A 108 -12.23 12.97 -16.31
CA ASP A 108 -11.52 11.73 -16.61
C ASP A 108 -10.11 11.61 -15.97
N TRP A 109 -9.73 12.44 -15.00
CA TRP A 109 -8.45 12.27 -14.29
C TRP A 109 -8.38 10.94 -13.53
N HIS A 110 -9.54 10.44 -13.09
CA HIS A 110 -9.69 9.13 -12.42
C HIS A 110 -9.70 7.95 -13.40
N LYS A 111 -9.61 8.19 -14.72
CA LYS A 111 -9.67 7.16 -15.75
C LYS A 111 -8.29 6.87 -16.31
N PRO A 112 -7.83 5.62 -16.31
CA PRO A 112 -6.58 5.26 -16.95
C PRO A 112 -6.63 5.46 -18.47
N ILE A 113 -5.51 5.86 -19.02
CA ILE A 113 -5.25 5.89 -20.46
C ILE A 113 -4.69 4.51 -20.84
N LEU A 114 -5.36 3.85 -21.78
CA LEU A 114 -4.97 2.54 -22.28
C LEU A 114 -4.51 2.66 -23.73
N PRO A 115 -3.20 2.70 -24.00
CA PRO A 115 -2.69 2.76 -25.36
C PRO A 115 -3.21 1.58 -26.19
N GLY A 116 -3.86 1.87 -27.32
CA GLY A 116 -4.34 0.84 -28.26
C GLY A 116 -5.63 0.12 -27.87
N ARG A 117 -6.34 0.53 -26.81
CA ARG A 117 -7.69 0.02 -26.46
C ARG A 117 -8.77 1.07 -26.69
N ALA A 118 -9.98 0.63 -27.04
CA ALA A 118 -11.10 1.54 -27.28
C ALA A 118 -11.74 1.99 -25.96
N ALA A 119 -12.33 3.19 -25.93
CA ALA A 119 -12.93 3.76 -24.72
C ALA A 119 -14.02 2.88 -24.07
N GLY A 120 -14.73 2.06 -24.86
CA GLY A 120 -15.77 1.15 -24.37
C GLY A 120 -15.24 0.00 -23.50
N ASP A 121 -13.96 -0.36 -23.61
CA ASP A 121 -13.34 -1.37 -22.75
C ASP A 121 -13.23 -0.88 -21.29
N LEU A 122 -13.17 0.43 -21.08
CA LEU A 122 -13.01 1.05 -19.76
C LEU A 122 -14.30 1.06 -18.93
N GLU A 123 -15.46 1.30 -19.57
CA GLU A 123 -16.77 1.35 -18.89
C GLU A 123 -17.15 0.00 -18.26
N LYS A 124 -16.68 -1.10 -18.86
CA LYS A 124 -16.90 -2.46 -18.37
C LYS A 124 -16.25 -2.69 -16.99
N TRP A 125 -15.12 -2.03 -16.71
CA TRP A 125 -14.34 -2.22 -15.48
C TRP A 125 -14.69 -1.22 -14.38
N THR A 126 -15.13 -0.01 -14.74
CA THR A 126 -15.65 0.97 -13.78
C THR A 126 -17.01 0.60 -13.20
N SER A 127 -17.68 -0.42 -13.75
CA SER A 127 -19.00 -0.88 -13.31
C SER A 127 -18.99 -1.64 -11.97
N SER A 128 -17.81 -1.99 -11.42
CA SER A 128 -17.65 -2.75 -10.18
C SER A 128 -16.67 -2.11 -9.20
N THR A 129 -16.64 -0.78 -9.11
CA THR A 129 -15.85 -0.09 -8.06
C THR A 129 -16.36 -0.50 -6.68
N PRO A 130 -15.49 -0.96 -5.76
CA PRO A 130 -15.91 -1.34 -4.43
C PRO A 130 -16.59 -0.17 -3.72
N GLN A 131 -17.72 -0.45 -3.06
CA GLN A 131 -18.38 0.59 -2.28
C GLN A 131 -17.54 0.90 -1.05
N VAL A 132 -17.56 2.15 -0.59
CA VAL A 132 -16.84 2.57 0.62
C VAL A 132 -17.28 1.73 1.82
N THR A 133 -18.56 1.36 1.89
CA THR A 133 -19.10 0.49 2.93
C THR A 133 -18.38 -0.87 2.95
N ASP A 134 -18.13 -1.45 1.78
CA ASP A 134 -17.42 -2.73 1.65
C ASP A 134 -15.98 -2.60 2.14
N LEU A 135 -15.31 -1.48 1.83
CA LEU A 135 -13.96 -1.21 2.31
C LEU A 135 -13.91 -1.00 3.82
N ILE A 136 -14.86 -0.25 4.38
CA ILE A 136 -14.96 -0.05 5.84
C ILE A 136 -15.19 -1.39 6.53
N ASP A 137 -16.10 -2.23 6.01
CA ASP A 137 -16.37 -3.55 6.57
C ASP A 137 -15.16 -4.48 6.43
N TYR A 138 -14.44 -4.43 5.32
CA TYR A 138 -13.18 -5.13 5.14
C TYR A 138 -12.14 -4.70 6.20
N LEU A 139 -11.93 -3.39 6.38
CA LEU A 139 -10.98 -2.88 7.38
C LEU A 139 -11.36 -3.28 8.81
N ARG A 140 -12.66 -3.35 9.15
CA ARG A 140 -13.12 -3.83 10.47
C ARG A 140 -12.69 -5.27 10.76
N CYS A 141 -12.48 -6.09 9.73
CA CYS A 141 -11.99 -7.45 9.90
C CYS A 141 -10.52 -7.52 10.33
N PHE A 142 -9.71 -6.48 10.08
CA PHE A 142 -8.28 -6.47 10.43
C PHE A 142 -8.00 -5.63 11.69
N TYR A 143 -8.73 -4.53 11.88
CA TYR A 143 -8.54 -3.62 13.01
C TYR A 143 -9.44 -3.99 14.19
N HIS A 144 -9.27 -5.22 14.70
CA HIS A 144 -10.05 -5.72 15.84
C HIS A 144 -9.90 -4.83 17.08
N GLY A 145 -11.03 -4.55 17.75
CA GLY A 145 -11.08 -3.68 18.93
C GLY A 145 -11.02 -2.18 18.65
N MET A 146 -10.93 -1.78 17.37
CA MET A 146 -11.02 -0.40 16.94
C MET A 146 -12.37 -0.10 16.26
N ASP A 147 -12.83 1.13 16.38
CA ASP A 147 -14.02 1.58 15.66
C ASP A 147 -13.59 2.12 14.27
N VAL A 148 -13.77 1.33 13.22
CA VAL A 148 -13.55 1.80 11.84
C VAL A 148 -14.84 2.46 11.35
N VAL A 149 -14.76 3.75 11.02
CA VAL A 149 -15.92 4.58 10.68
C VAL A 149 -15.61 5.55 9.54
N GLN A 150 -16.63 5.92 8.78
CA GLN A 150 -16.50 6.99 7.80
C GLN A 150 -16.27 8.34 8.50
N TYR A 151 -15.40 9.17 7.92
CA TYR A 151 -15.19 10.54 8.37
C TYR A 151 -16.46 11.39 8.12
N PRO A 152 -16.91 12.18 9.11
CA PRO A 152 -18.25 12.76 9.09
C PRO A 152 -18.41 13.99 8.16
N ALA A 153 -17.33 14.47 7.56
CA ALA A 153 -17.34 15.66 6.73
C ALA A 153 -16.58 15.44 5.42
N THR A 154 -16.74 16.35 4.47
CA THR A 154 -16.26 16.18 3.10
C THR A 154 -15.13 17.16 2.80
N PHE A 155 -14.12 16.68 2.10
CA PHE A 155 -13.10 17.53 1.46
C PHE A 155 -13.57 17.85 0.05
N THR A 156 -13.24 19.02 -0.45
CA THR A 156 -13.74 19.49 -1.75
C THR A 156 -12.61 20.06 -2.58
N TRP A 157 -12.49 19.65 -3.83
CA TRP A 157 -11.58 20.30 -4.76
C TRP A 157 -12.09 21.70 -5.11
N GLN A 158 -11.19 22.63 -5.40
CA GLN A 158 -11.52 24.02 -5.72
C GLN A 158 -10.61 24.52 -6.84
N VAL A 159 -11.05 25.54 -7.57
CA VAL A 159 -10.17 26.26 -8.48
C VAL A 159 -9.05 26.96 -7.69
N TRP A 160 -7.82 26.90 -8.19
CA TRP A 160 -6.69 27.62 -7.60
C TRP A 160 -6.34 28.87 -8.42
N ASP A 161 -6.88 30.02 -8.02
CA ASP A 161 -6.69 31.30 -8.70
C ASP A 161 -5.50 32.09 -8.14
N GLU A 162 -4.28 31.60 -8.37
CA GLU A 162 -3.08 32.43 -8.20
C GLU A 162 -2.52 32.87 -9.56
N LYS A 163 -2.43 34.19 -9.76
CA LYS A 163 -1.78 34.75 -10.95
C LYS A 163 -0.32 34.31 -10.99
N PRO A 164 0.16 33.65 -12.05
CA PRO A 164 1.54 33.20 -12.13
C PRO A 164 2.49 34.39 -11.99
N LYS A 165 3.34 34.38 -10.95
CA LYS A 165 4.34 35.42 -10.69
C LYS A 165 5.53 35.39 -11.67
N SER A 166 5.58 34.41 -12.57
CA SER A 166 6.69 34.15 -13.48
C SER A 166 6.22 33.88 -14.91
N LYS A 167 6.96 34.41 -15.89
CA LYS A 167 6.77 34.15 -17.34
C LYS A 167 7.27 32.76 -17.76
N THR A 168 7.85 31.99 -16.85
CA THR A 168 8.27 30.62 -17.12
C THR A 168 7.08 29.70 -16.89
N ARG A 169 6.58 29.09 -17.97
CA ARG A 169 5.45 28.15 -17.96
C ARG A 169 5.86 26.92 -17.12
N SER A 170 5.48 26.90 -15.84
CA SER A 170 5.65 25.70 -15.02
C SER A 170 4.87 24.55 -15.68
N LYS A 171 5.47 23.36 -15.77
CA LYS A 171 4.77 22.16 -16.22
C LYS A 171 3.76 21.66 -15.18
N THR A 172 3.85 22.16 -13.95
CA THR A 172 2.92 21.84 -12.86
C THR A 172 1.75 22.81 -12.84
N THR A 173 0.55 22.25 -12.81
CA THR A 173 -0.70 22.98 -12.56
C THR A 173 -1.01 22.89 -11.07
N LYS A 174 -1.80 23.82 -10.52
CA LYS A 174 -2.27 23.75 -9.14
C LYS A 174 -3.79 23.70 -9.11
N ILE A 175 -4.34 22.93 -8.17
CA ILE A 175 -5.76 22.94 -7.79
C ILE A 175 -5.88 23.12 -6.28
N GLY A 176 -7.00 23.66 -5.81
CA GLY A 176 -7.26 23.85 -4.39
C GLY A 176 -7.86 22.60 -3.77
N LEU A 177 -7.47 22.27 -2.53
CA LEU A 177 -8.16 21.30 -1.69
C LEU A 177 -8.71 21.99 -0.45
N GLU A 178 -10.03 22.17 -0.41
CA GLU A 178 -10.74 22.70 0.74
C GLU A 178 -10.94 21.62 1.80
N THR A 179 -10.59 21.99 3.03
CA THR A 179 -10.70 21.11 4.19
C THR A 179 -12.00 21.37 4.96
N PRO A 180 -12.69 20.35 5.47
CA PRO A 180 -13.95 20.57 6.19
C PRO A 180 -13.78 21.40 7.46
N GLY A 181 -14.79 22.22 7.78
CA GLY A 181 -14.92 22.97 9.03
C GLY A 181 -14.27 24.36 9.07
N LYS A 182 -13.35 24.68 8.17
CA LYS A 182 -12.82 26.05 7.97
C LYS A 182 -12.60 26.29 6.48
N SER A 183 -12.76 27.52 6.01
CA SER A 183 -12.48 27.94 4.62
C SER A 183 -10.97 28.01 4.31
N GLU A 184 -10.22 26.98 4.71
CA GLU A 184 -8.80 26.83 4.44
C GLU A 184 -8.64 25.91 3.22
N VAL A 185 -8.06 26.47 2.16
CA VAL A 185 -7.81 25.80 0.89
C VAL A 185 -6.30 25.64 0.72
N TRP A 186 -5.88 24.42 0.43
CA TRP A 186 -4.48 24.04 0.22
C TRP A 186 -4.17 23.99 -1.26
N ASP A 187 -3.03 24.53 -1.68
CA ASP A 187 -2.60 24.36 -3.05
C ASP A 187 -1.99 22.98 -3.26
N VAL A 188 -2.59 22.23 -4.17
CA VAL A 188 -2.17 20.88 -4.51
C VAL A 188 -1.56 20.92 -5.91
N ARG A 189 -0.27 20.56 -5.98
CA ARG A 189 0.43 20.45 -7.25
C ARG A 189 -0.11 19.26 -8.04
N CYS A 190 -0.23 19.46 -9.34
CA CYS A 190 -0.60 18.45 -10.31
C CYS A 190 0.35 18.48 -11.50
N ARG A 191 0.58 17.32 -12.10
CA ARG A 191 1.41 17.18 -13.30
C ARG A 191 0.85 16.11 -14.24
N PRO A 192 1.14 16.17 -15.55
CA PRO A 192 0.93 15.02 -16.42
C PRO A 192 1.72 13.81 -15.91
N SER A 193 1.16 12.61 -16.03
CA SER A 193 1.85 11.38 -15.64
C SER A 193 3.06 11.10 -16.52
N LEU A 194 4.17 10.66 -15.93
CA LEU A 194 5.41 10.39 -16.65
C LEU A 194 5.31 9.16 -17.56
N ASP A 195 4.56 8.14 -17.14
CA ASP A 195 4.33 6.91 -17.90
C ASP A 195 3.14 6.97 -18.87
N GLY A 196 2.43 8.11 -18.90
CA GLY A 196 1.28 8.35 -19.76
C GLY A 196 0.04 7.50 -19.43
N ARG A 197 -0.03 6.86 -18.26
CA ARG A 197 -1.19 6.05 -17.83
C ARG A 197 -2.28 6.89 -17.18
N ALA A 198 -1.94 8.04 -16.60
CA ALA A 198 -2.91 9.01 -16.10
C ALA A 198 -2.83 10.33 -16.89
N ARG A 199 -3.99 11.00 -17.03
CA ARG A 199 -4.05 12.34 -17.63
C ARG A 199 -3.30 13.36 -16.78
N GLN A 200 -3.47 13.26 -15.47
CA GLN A 200 -2.85 14.09 -14.45
C GLN A 200 -2.63 13.25 -13.20
N GLN A 201 -1.60 13.60 -12.45
CA GLN A 201 -1.27 13.06 -11.14
C GLN A 201 -1.37 14.18 -10.11
N VAL A 202 -1.75 13.80 -8.89
CA VAL A 202 -1.91 14.70 -7.75
C VAL A 202 -0.75 14.50 -6.78
N HIS A 203 -0.14 15.59 -6.31
CA HIS A 203 0.98 15.51 -5.39
C HIS A 203 0.51 15.01 -4.01
N LEU A 204 1.01 13.85 -3.61
CA LEU A 204 0.58 13.13 -2.42
C LEU A 204 0.86 13.91 -1.14
N GLY A 205 2.03 14.55 -1.06
CA GLY A 205 2.44 15.35 0.11
C GLY A 205 1.54 16.56 0.36
N ASP A 206 1.05 17.21 -0.71
CA ASP A 206 0.24 18.43 -0.58
C ASP A 206 -1.16 18.07 -0.04
N VAL A 207 -1.70 16.92 -0.46
CA VAL A 207 -2.94 16.35 0.08
C VAL A 207 -2.77 15.94 1.54
N ALA A 208 -1.61 15.39 1.91
CA ALA A 208 -1.31 15.00 3.28
C ALA A 208 -1.26 16.20 4.22
N ASP A 209 -0.65 17.29 3.80
CA ASP A 209 -0.60 18.53 4.58
C ASP A 209 -1.99 19.08 4.90
N ALA A 210 -2.91 19.04 3.92
CA ALA A 210 -4.30 19.40 4.11
C ALA A 210 -5.00 18.49 5.14
N LEU A 211 -4.76 17.18 5.05
CA LEU A 211 -5.37 16.18 5.92
C LEU A 211 -4.85 16.24 7.36
N LEU A 212 -3.55 16.53 7.56
CA LEU A 212 -2.91 16.66 8.87
C LEU A 212 -3.62 17.69 9.76
N ARG A 213 -4.21 18.74 9.17
CA ARG A 213 -4.95 19.78 9.90
C ARG A 213 -6.35 19.39 10.34
N ARG A 214 -6.84 18.20 9.95
CA ARG A 214 -8.22 17.75 10.20
C ARG A 214 -8.31 16.41 10.91
N ILE A 215 -7.24 15.95 11.56
CA ILE A 215 -7.27 14.72 12.35
C ILE A 215 -8.12 14.90 13.63
N PRO A 216 -9.19 14.11 13.83
CA PRO A 216 -9.99 14.16 15.05
C PRO A 216 -9.18 13.82 16.30
N LYS A 217 -9.55 14.39 17.44
CA LYS A 217 -8.84 14.16 18.71
C LYS A 217 -8.89 12.70 19.18
N ASP A 218 -10.00 12.01 18.87
CA ASP A 218 -10.25 10.60 19.19
C ASP A 218 -9.82 9.63 18.09
N ALA A 219 -9.23 10.13 16.99
CA ALA A 219 -8.69 9.30 15.93
C ALA A 219 -7.37 8.62 16.37
N HIS A 220 -7.32 7.30 16.18
CA HIS A 220 -6.08 6.56 16.09
C HIS A 220 -5.33 6.95 14.81
N ALA A 221 -6.03 6.92 13.67
CA ALA A 221 -5.51 7.36 12.39
C ALA A 221 -6.66 7.79 11.45
N VAL A 222 -6.29 8.48 10.38
CA VAL A 222 -7.17 8.88 9.28
C VAL A 222 -6.60 8.34 7.97
N VAL A 223 -7.44 7.67 7.19
CA VAL A 223 -7.12 7.15 5.86
C VAL A 223 -7.97 7.92 4.86
N MET A 224 -7.35 8.63 3.93
CA MET A 224 -8.05 9.25 2.81
C MET A 224 -7.93 8.41 1.56
N LEU A 225 -9.09 8.15 0.96
CA LEU A 225 -9.19 7.48 -0.33
C LEU A 225 -9.17 8.53 -1.44
N THR A 226 -8.62 8.17 -2.58
CA THR A 226 -8.69 8.96 -3.80
C THR A 226 -8.74 8.04 -5.01
N ASP A 227 -9.36 8.52 -6.09
CA ASP A 227 -9.42 7.79 -7.36
C ASP A 227 -8.44 8.39 -8.39
N TYR A 228 -7.58 9.32 -7.97
CA TYR A 228 -6.58 9.96 -8.81
C TYR A 228 -5.21 9.32 -8.64
N ASP A 229 -4.46 9.25 -9.73
CA ASP A 229 -3.06 8.82 -9.70
C ASP A 229 -2.21 9.79 -8.84
N LEU A 230 -1.27 9.27 -8.06
CA LEU A 230 -0.49 10.05 -7.11
C LEU A 230 1.01 10.06 -7.46
N TYR A 231 1.73 11.06 -6.97
CA TYR A 231 3.19 11.12 -7.01
C TYR A 231 3.75 11.84 -5.78
N GLU A 232 5.01 11.57 -5.40
CA GLU A 232 5.70 12.25 -4.30
C GLU A 232 6.84 13.14 -4.77
N ASP A 233 7.72 12.65 -5.63
CA ASP A 233 8.85 13.41 -6.16
C ASP A 233 8.76 13.60 -7.70
N GLU A 234 9.59 14.49 -8.22
CA GLU A 234 9.75 14.77 -9.64
C GLU A 234 10.23 13.53 -10.42
N GLU A 235 11.05 12.69 -9.80
CA GLU A 235 11.64 11.48 -10.38
C GLU A 235 10.74 10.24 -10.28
N ASP A 236 9.77 10.24 -9.37
CA ASP A 236 8.84 9.12 -9.23
C ASP A 236 7.94 9.02 -10.46
N ASP A 237 7.71 7.82 -11.00
CA ASP A 237 6.69 7.65 -12.05
C ASP A 237 5.28 7.83 -11.47
N PHE A 238 5.00 7.18 -10.33
CA PHE A 238 3.77 7.29 -9.55
C PHE A 238 3.97 6.70 -8.15
N THR A 239 3.02 6.93 -7.25
CA THR A 239 2.83 6.17 -6.02
C THR A 239 1.36 5.76 -5.89
N VAL A 240 1.09 4.62 -5.26
CA VAL A 240 -0.29 4.18 -4.97
C VAL A 240 -0.82 4.77 -3.68
N GLY A 241 0.05 5.34 -2.85
CA GLY A 241 -0.31 5.84 -1.54
C GLY A 241 0.87 5.80 -0.58
N ARG A 242 0.69 6.47 0.57
CA ARG A 242 1.68 6.49 1.64
C ARG A 242 1.00 6.61 2.99
N ALA A 243 1.66 6.07 4.01
CA ALA A 243 1.30 6.27 5.40
C ALA A 243 2.42 6.99 6.14
N TRP A 244 2.06 8.02 6.91
CA TRP A 244 2.92 8.62 7.92
C TRP A 244 2.42 8.15 9.27
N GLY A 245 2.96 7.01 9.71
CA GLY A 245 2.61 6.35 10.96
C GLY A 245 2.55 7.32 12.12
N GLY A 246 3.67 7.94 12.50
CA GLY A 246 3.72 8.90 13.62
C GLY A 246 2.77 10.09 13.49
N SER A 247 2.44 10.50 12.27
CA SER A 247 1.52 11.60 12.00
C SER A 247 0.03 11.20 11.92
N ARG A 248 -0.29 9.90 12.03
CA ARG A 248 -1.65 9.35 12.03
C ARG A 248 -2.43 9.57 10.72
N VAL A 249 -1.72 9.68 9.60
CA VAL A 249 -2.31 9.96 8.28
C VAL A 249 -1.88 8.92 7.26
N CYS A 250 -2.81 8.50 6.43
CA CYS A 250 -2.57 7.67 5.26
C CYS A 250 -3.42 8.17 4.09
N ILE A 251 -2.85 8.15 2.89
CA ILE A 251 -3.56 8.41 1.64
C ILE A 251 -3.36 7.21 0.73
N VAL A 252 -4.44 6.70 0.14
CA VAL A 252 -4.41 5.56 -0.77
C VAL A 252 -5.22 5.88 -2.02
N SER A 253 -4.61 5.62 -3.18
CA SER A 253 -5.24 5.73 -4.48
C SER A 253 -5.73 4.38 -4.99
N SER A 254 -6.95 4.35 -5.52
CA SER A 254 -7.50 3.20 -6.24
C SER A 254 -7.06 3.16 -7.72
N PHE A 255 -6.46 4.25 -8.25
CA PHE A 255 -6.25 4.45 -9.69
C PHE A 255 -5.44 3.32 -10.35
N ARG A 256 -4.31 2.95 -9.74
CA ARG A 256 -3.38 1.93 -10.25
C ARG A 256 -3.83 0.50 -9.98
N TYR A 257 -4.83 0.31 -9.14
CA TYR A 257 -5.48 -0.99 -8.91
C TYR A 257 -6.65 -1.23 -9.86
N ASN A 258 -6.88 -0.32 -10.83
CA ASN A 258 -7.87 -0.54 -11.86
C ASN A 258 -7.44 -1.73 -12.75
N PRO A 259 -8.19 -2.84 -12.80
CA PRO A 259 -7.80 -4.03 -13.57
C PRO A 259 -7.63 -3.78 -15.06
N ALA A 260 -8.14 -2.66 -15.59
CA ALA A 260 -7.92 -2.28 -16.98
C ALA A 260 -6.45 -1.94 -17.29
N LEU A 261 -5.66 -1.58 -16.26
CA LEU A 261 -4.23 -1.35 -16.34
C LEU A 261 -3.41 -2.65 -16.35
N ASP A 262 -4.01 -3.76 -15.92
CA ASP A 262 -3.35 -5.06 -15.97
C ASP A 262 -3.03 -5.40 -17.42
N GLU A 263 -1.76 -5.75 -17.68
CA GLU A 263 -1.40 -6.39 -18.93
C GLU A 263 -2.20 -7.71 -19.03
N PRO A 264 -2.73 -8.06 -20.22
CA PRO A 264 -3.35 -9.37 -20.36
C PRO A 264 -2.30 -10.39 -19.97
N ALA A 265 -2.56 -11.14 -18.90
CA ALA A 265 -1.66 -12.16 -18.40
C ALA A 265 -1.15 -12.96 -19.59
N ALA A 266 0.10 -12.73 -19.99
CA ALA A 266 0.67 -13.46 -21.10
C ALA A 266 0.58 -14.93 -20.65
N PRO A 267 -0.13 -15.81 -21.37
CA PRO A 267 0.04 -17.22 -21.08
C PRO A 267 1.52 -17.47 -21.30
N SER A 268 2.26 -17.71 -20.21
CA SER A 268 3.59 -18.26 -20.26
C SER A 268 3.48 -19.61 -20.94
N LYS A 269 3.48 -19.60 -22.28
CA LYS A 269 3.45 -20.80 -23.12
C LYS A 269 4.72 -21.64 -22.90
N LYS A 270 5.73 -21.11 -22.20
CA LYS A 270 6.94 -21.83 -21.81
C LYS A 270 6.77 -22.69 -20.56
N ASN A 271 5.84 -22.38 -19.64
CA ASN A 271 5.70 -23.14 -18.39
C ASN A 271 4.56 -24.16 -18.42
N LEU A 272 3.56 -24.00 -19.30
CA LEU A 272 2.47 -24.97 -19.42
C LEU A 272 2.90 -26.24 -20.18
N GLN A 273 3.71 -26.10 -21.24
CA GLN A 273 4.17 -27.25 -22.04
C GLN A 273 5.21 -28.13 -21.32
N ARG A 274 5.97 -27.57 -20.36
CA ARG A 274 6.98 -28.34 -19.61
C ARG A 274 6.37 -29.18 -18.49
N LYS A 275 5.24 -28.74 -17.90
CA LYS A 275 4.52 -29.54 -16.89
C LYS A 275 3.69 -30.67 -17.50
N GLU A 276 3.10 -30.48 -18.69
CA GLU A 276 2.37 -31.56 -19.37
C GLU A 276 3.30 -32.66 -19.91
N GLN A 277 4.51 -32.34 -20.37
CA GLN A 277 5.47 -33.38 -20.81
C GLN A 277 6.14 -34.12 -19.66
N SER A 278 6.36 -33.47 -18.51
CA SER A 278 6.93 -34.09 -17.31
C SER A 278 5.96 -35.09 -16.64
N LEU A 279 4.66 -34.79 -16.63
CA LEU A 279 3.65 -35.67 -16.03
C LEU A 279 3.28 -36.88 -16.91
N LEU A 280 3.65 -36.86 -18.20
CA LEU A 280 3.36 -37.94 -19.16
C LEU A 280 4.59 -38.79 -19.50
N SER A 281 5.77 -38.52 -18.91
CA SER A 281 6.98 -39.32 -19.15
C SER A 281 7.78 -39.59 -17.88
N ASN A 282 7.30 -40.53 -17.06
CA ASN A 282 8.19 -41.43 -16.31
C ASN A 282 7.41 -42.61 -15.67
N PRO A 283 7.36 -43.77 -16.35
CA PRO A 283 7.29 -45.05 -15.67
C PRO A 283 8.72 -45.49 -15.30
N THR A 284 8.97 -45.65 -13.99
CA THR A 284 10.04 -46.46 -13.38
C THR A 284 11.51 -46.11 -13.66
N ALA A 285 12.27 -45.70 -12.64
CA ALA A 285 13.66 -46.16 -12.44
C ALA A 285 14.20 -45.85 -11.03
N ASN A 286 14.52 -46.95 -10.35
CA ASN A 286 15.29 -47.21 -9.13
C ASN A 286 16.25 -46.15 -8.56
N HIS A 287 16.22 -46.12 -7.21
CA HIS A 287 17.26 -45.69 -6.30
C HIS A 287 18.62 -46.35 -6.56
N HIS A 288 19.70 -45.55 -6.56
CA HIS A 288 20.94 -45.86 -5.82
C HIS A 288 21.70 -44.55 -5.50
N PRO A 289 22.34 -44.43 -4.31
CA PRO A 289 23.00 -43.21 -3.86
C PRO A 289 24.52 -43.25 -4.07
N HIS A 290 25.14 -42.11 -4.35
CA HIS A 290 26.60 -41.90 -4.22
C HIS A 290 26.91 -40.43 -3.86
N PRO A 291 28.10 -40.15 -3.28
CA PRO A 291 28.27 -39.35 -2.05
C PRO A 291 28.90 -37.96 -2.30
N PRO A 292 29.04 -37.09 -1.27
CA PRO A 292 29.46 -35.71 -1.46
C PRO A 292 30.98 -35.53 -1.38
N SER A 293 31.47 -34.41 -1.92
CA SER A 293 32.87 -33.95 -1.89
C SER A 293 32.93 -32.43 -2.15
N PRO A 294 33.96 -31.70 -1.69
CA PRO A 294 33.78 -30.67 -0.67
C PRO A 294 34.17 -29.23 -1.07
N SER A 295 33.81 -28.32 -0.17
CA SER A 295 34.15 -26.90 0.06
C SER A 295 35.36 -26.25 -0.64
N GLN A 296 35.19 -24.96 -0.98
CA GLN A 296 36.09 -23.78 -0.82
C GLN A 296 35.41 -22.60 -1.54
N SER A 297 35.43 -21.30 -1.17
CA SER A 297 36.19 -20.46 -0.23
C SER A 297 35.53 -19.05 -0.15
N LYS A 298 35.88 -18.28 0.90
CA LYS A 298 35.42 -16.94 1.34
C LYS A 298 35.24 -15.81 0.29
N PRO A 299 34.45 -14.75 0.61
CA PRO A 299 34.29 -13.53 -0.22
C PRO A 299 35.22 -12.38 0.22
N PRO A 300 35.39 -11.31 -0.60
CA PRO A 300 35.87 -10.02 -0.13
C PRO A 300 34.76 -8.96 -0.06
N ASP A 301 34.76 -8.28 1.09
CA ASP A 301 34.51 -6.87 1.42
C ASP A 301 33.30 -6.08 0.89
N ALA A 302 32.67 -5.44 1.88
CA ALA A 302 31.48 -4.62 1.87
C ALA A 302 31.66 -3.25 1.19
N PHE A 303 30.58 -2.81 0.52
CA PHE A 303 30.31 -1.41 0.21
C PHE A 303 29.08 -0.97 1.02
N GLN A 304 29.31 -0.10 2.01
CA GLN A 304 28.26 0.59 2.74
C GLN A 304 27.63 1.67 1.85
N SER A 305 26.32 1.59 1.62
CA SER A 305 25.50 2.66 1.06
C SER A 305 24.75 3.33 2.21
N SER A 306 25.16 4.56 2.54
CA SER A 306 24.48 5.43 3.50
C SER A 306 23.43 6.29 2.79
N GLN A 307 22.16 6.17 3.19
CA GLN A 307 21.08 7.11 2.86
C GLN A 307 20.73 7.93 4.11
N PRO A 308 20.58 9.27 4.03
CA PRO A 308 20.32 10.11 5.20
C PRO A 308 18.81 10.24 5.48
N GLU A 309 18.42 10.00 6.73
CA GLU A 309 17.10 10.33 7.27
C GLU A 309 16.91 11.86 7.33
N MET A 310 15.88 12.38 6.64
CA MET A 310 15.47 13.78 6.76
C MET A 310 14.37 13.92 7.82
N ASN A 311 14.79 14.34 9.02
CA ASN A 311 13.91 14.76 10.11
C ASN A 311 13.25 16.12 9.79
N TYR A 312 11.95 16.14 9.52
CA TYR A 312 11.19 17.39 9.38
C TYR A 312 10.88 17.97 10.77
N GLN A 313 11.69 18.94 11.22
CA GLN A 313 11.33 19.84 12.31
C GLN A 313 10.40 20.94 11.81
N ALA A 314 9.21 21.03 12.40
CA ALA A 314 8.29 22.13 12.18
C ALA A 314 8.91 23.45 12.69
N THR A 315 9.25 24.36 11.78
CA THR A 315 9.71 25.71 12.12
C THR A 315 8.52 26.58 12.53
N GLY A 316 8.37 26.76 13.85
CA GLY A 316 7.49 27.79 14.40
C GLY A 316 8.08 29.18 14.16
N SER A 317 7.37 30.05 13.43
CA SER A 317 7.62 31.49 13.46
C SER A 317 6.83 32.15 14.60
N PRO A 318 7.37 33.19 15.25
CA PRO A 318 6.80 33.80 16.45
C PRO A 318 5.62 34.71 16.13
N VAL A 319 4.63 34.68 17.03
CA VAL A 319 3.51 35.62 17.04
C VAL A 319 3.99 36.92 17.71
N SER A 320 3.94 38.02 16.96
CA SER A 320 3.96 39.37 17.50
C SER A 320 2.52 39.83 17.74
N GLN A 321 2.11 39.90 19.01
CA GLN A 321 1.52 41.05 19.71
C GLN A 321 1.11 40.64 21.12
#